data_AF-A0A955N9F0-F1
#
_entry.id   AF-A0A955N9F0-F1
#
_cell.length_a   1.000
_cell.length_b   1.000
_cell.length_c   1.000
_cell.angle_alpha   90.00
_cell.angle_beta   90.00
_cell.angle_gamma   90.00
#
_symmetry.space_group_name_H-M   'P 1'
#
loop_
_entity.id
_entity.type
_entity.pdbx_description
1 polymer ?
#
loop_
_entity_poly.entity_id
_entity_poly.type
_entity_poly.pdbx_seq_one_letter_code
_entity_poly.pdbx_strand_id
1 'polypeptide(L)'
;MPELPGSSSEDSIEELPSRRLTREEQMYRDVALQEPVKSIDRLEDVAKFLIGATATASGLLIAALKIAQGTEDPSTGIRDLLPFLLWSLSLVSCLLVVAPRTYQTGRRQPSSWKTAVISARQWKFHCLTCGMIFFILGILSAAGSFF
;
A
#
# COMPACT_ATOMS: atom_id res chain seq x y z
N MET A 1 44.19 -13.24 -31.53
CA MET A 1 43.18 -13.20 -30.46
C MET A 1 42.66 -11.77 -30.38
N PRO A 2 41.39 -11.51 -30.70
CA PRO A 2 40.82 -10.17 -30.69
C PRO A 2 40.55 -9.68 -29.26
N GLU A 3 40.94 -8.44 -28.98
CA GLU A 3 40.65 -7.71 -27.74
C GLU A 3 39.16 -7.36 -27.69
N LEU A 4 38.51 -7.64 -26.57
CA LEU A 4 37.14 -7.22 -26.28
C LEU A 4 37.17 -5.76 -25.80
N PRO A 5 36.41 -4.84 -26.42
CA PRO A 5 36.31 -3.46 -25.95
C PRO A 5 35.52 -3.43 -24.64
N GLY A 6 36.24 -3.25 -23.53
CA GLY A 6 35.72 -2.77 -22.27
C GLY A 6 35.84 -1.25 -22.18
N SER A 7 34.79 -0.61 -21.72
CA SER A 7 34.75 0.59 -20.85
C SER A 7 33.34 1.16 -20.97
N SER A 8 32.46 0.81 -20.04
CA SER A 8 32.14 1.72 -18.93
C SER A 8 31.80 3.10 -19.47
N SER A 9 30.62 3.22 -20.09
CA SER A 9 29.84 4.45 -20.03
C SER A 9 29.46 4.65 -18.56
N GLU A 10 30.44 5.10 -17.78
CA GLU A 10 30.21 5.87 -16.58
C GLU A 10 29.24 6.96 -17.00
N ASP A 11 27.99 6.85 -16.55
CA ASP A 11 27.02 7.93 -16.53
C ASP A 11 27.73 9.12 -15.90
N SER A 12 28.34 9.92 -16.78
CA SER A 12 29.02 11.14 -16.43
C SER A 12 27.90 12.03 -15.95
N ILE A 13 27.70 12.08 -14.63
CA ILE A 13 26.74 12.95 -13.99
C ILE A 13 27.21 14.34 -14.39
N GLU A 14 26.57 14.89 -15.42
CA GLU A 14 26.81 16.23 -15.92
C GLU A 14 26.55 17.14 -14.72
N GLU A 15 27.64 17.56 -14.07
CA GLU A 15 27.59 18.41 -12.89
C GLU A 15 27.01 19.75 -13.36
N LEU A 16 25.69 19.86 -13.23
CA LEU A 16 24.94 21.07 -13.54
C LEU A 16 25.66 22.24 -12.87
N PRO A 17 25.99 23.30 -13.62
CA PRO A 17 26.78 24.41 -13.11
C PRO A 17 26.10 24.94 -11.85
N SER A 18 26.88 25.01 -10.76
CA SER A 18 26.46 25.27 -9.38
C SER A 18 26.05 26.73 -9.15
N ARG A 19 25.14 27.22 -10.00
CA ARG A 19 24.44 28.47 -9.75
C ARG A 19 23.68 28.32 -8.43
N ARG A 20 23.77 29.33 -7.56
CA ARG A 20 22.96 29.38 -6.34
C ARG A 20 21.49 29.27 -6.73
N LEU A 21 20.81 28.25 -6.21
CA LEU A 21 19.37 28.07 -6.40
C LEU A 21 18.65 29.34 -5.94
N THR A 22 17.74 29.83 -6.78
CA THR A 22 16.82 30.90 -6.42
C THR A 22 15.92 30.45 -5.26
N ARG A 23 15.34 31.41 -4.53
CA ARG A 23 14.46 31.12 -3.39
C ARG A 23 13.28 30.22 -3.79
N GLU A 24 12.76 30.40 -4.99
CA GLU A 24 11.67 29.60 -5.54
C GLU A 24 12.12 28.16 -5.85
N GLU A 25 13.28 27.95 -6.48
CA GLU A 25 13.81 26.60 -6.74
C GLU A 25 14.15 25.85 -5.45
N GLN A 26 14.64 26.54 -4.41
CA GLN A 26 14.85 25.94 -3.09
C GLN A 26 13.54 25.43 -2.50
N MET A 27 12.46 26.20 -2.60
CA MET A 27 11.14 25.78 -2.14
C MET A 27 10.67 24.51 -2.86
N TYR A 28 10.78 24.44 -4.20
CA TYR A 28 10.40 23.24 -4.94
C TYR A 28 11.27 22.02 -4.60
N ARG A 29 12.58 22.22 -4.40
CA ARG A 29 13.49 21.17 -3.96
C ARG A 29 13.09 20.62 -2.59
N ASP A 30 12.80 21.48 -1.63
CA ASP A 30 12.41 21.07 -0.28
C ASP A 30 11.07 20.33 -0.28
N VAL A 31 10.10 20.80 -1.08
CA VAL A 31 8.82 20.11 -1.27
C VAL A 31 9.04 18.71 -1.86
N ALA A 32 9.85 18.59 -2.92
CA ALA A 32 10.14 17.31 -3.57
C ALA A 32 10.86 16.32 -2.64
N LEU A 33 11.68 16.81 -1.70
CA LEU A 33 12.33 15.97 -0.69
C LEU A 33 11.37 15.50 0.41
N GLN A 34 10.40 16.32 0.79
CA GLN A 34 9.42 15.98 1.83
C GLN A 34 8.25 15.12 1.32
N GLU A 35 7.87 15.28 0.05
CA GLU A 35 6.75 14.57 -0.56
C GLU A 35 6.81 13.03 -0.40
N PRO A 36 7.93 12.33 -0.67
CA PRO A 36 7.96 10.87 -0.52
C PRO A 36 7.74 10.43 0.93
N VAL A 37 8.20 11.19 1.91
CA VAL A 37 8.01 10.89 3.33
C VAL A 37 6.54 11.09 3.71
N LYS A 38 5.96 12.26 3.38
CA LYS A 38 4.54 12.57 3.64
C LYS A 38 3.59 11.60 2.94
N SER A 39 3.98 11.05 1.79
CA SER A 39 3.16 10.07 1.08
C SER A 39 2.99 8.75 1.85
N ILE A 40 3.94 8.38 2.71
CA ILE A 40 3.86 7.17 3.53
C ILE A 40 2.76 7.33 4.59
N ASP A 41 2.74 8.47 5.29
CA ASP A 41 1.72 8.76 6.30
C ASP A 41 0.31 8.72 5.70
N ARG A 42 0.14 9.30 4.50
CA ARG A 42 -1.13 9.26 3.76
C ARG A 42 -1.56 7.83 3.43
N LEU A 43 -0.65 6.96 3.01
CA LEU A 43 -0.96 5.55 2.73
C LEU A 43 -1.41 4.81 4.00
N GLU A 44 -0.79 5.11 5.14
CA GLU A 44 -1.19 4.54 6.43
C GLU A 44 -2.56 5.02 6.87
N ASP A 45 -2.88 6.30 6.71
CA ASP A 45 -4.20 6.83 7.06
C ASP A 45 -5.30 6.24 6.18
N VAL A 46 -5.05 6.04 4.89
CA VAL A 46 -5.97 5.32 4.00
C VAL A 46 -6.13 3.86 4.43
N ALA A 47 -5.06 3.18 4.82
CA ALA A 47 -5.14 1.81 5.33
C ALA A 47 -5.98 1.72 6.62
N LYS A 48 -5.80 2.64 7.57
CA LYS A 48 -6.60 2.73 8.81
C LYS A 48 -8.08 2.95 8.49
N PHE A 49 -8.38 3.84 7.54
CA PHE A 49 -9.75 4.07 7.08
C PHE A 49 -10.35 2.79 6.48
N LEU A 50 -9.61 2.09 5.62
CA LEU A 50 -10.08 0.85 4.99
C LEU A 50 -10.32 -0.28 6.01
N ILE A 51 -9.52 -0.35 7.08
CA ILE A 51 -9.76 -1.27 8.22
C ILE A 51 -11.11 -0.95 8.88
N GLY A 52 -11.38 0.33 9.17
CA GLY A 52 -12.66 0.75 9.75
C GLY A 52 -13.86 0.47 8.84
N ALA A 53 -13.71 0.73 7.54
CA ALA A 53 -14.73 0.42 6.54
C ALA A 53 -15.02 -1.09 6.47
N THR A 54 -13.97 -1.92 6.53
CA THR A 54 -14.09 -3.39 6.51
C THR A 54 -14.81 -3.92 7.74
N ALA A 55 -14.50 -3.41 8.94
CA ALA A 55 -15.20 -3.76 10.17
C ALA A 55 -16.69 -3.39 10.10
N THR A 56 -16.99 -2.20 9.57
CA THR A 56 -18.37 -1.71 9.40
C THR A 56 -19.16 -2.57 8.41
N ALA A 57 -18.57 -2.88 7.24
CA ALA A 57 -19.18 -3.74 6.24
C ALA A 57 -19.45 -5.16 6.78
N SER A 58 -18.50 -5.69 7.56
CA SER A 58 -18.65 -7.00 8.22
C SER A 58 -19.81 -7.02 9.22
N GLY A 59 -19.90 -5.99 10.07
CA GLY A 59 -21.01 -5.86 11.03
C GLY A 59 -22.36 -5.73 10.34
N LEU A 60 -22.42 -4.95 9.26
CA LEU A 60 -23.65 -4.76 8.48
C LEU A 60 -24.10 -6.07 7.81
N LEU A 61 -23.16 -6.85 7.24
CA LEU A 61 -23.47 -8.15 6.65
C LEU A 61 -24.02 -9.13 7.70
N ILE A 62 -23.40 -9.22 8.87
CA ILE A 62 -23.87 -10.08 9.96
C ILE A 62 -25.29 -9.67 10.39
N ALA A 63 -25.55 -8.37 10.52
CA ALA A 63 -26.88 -7.86 10.84
C ALA A 63 -27.90 -8.23 9.75
N ALA A 64 -27.54 -8.06 8.47
CA ALA A 64 -28.39 -8.43 7.35
C ALA A 64 -28.70 -9.93 7.31
N LEU A 65 -27.69 -10.79 7.53
CA LEU A 65 -27.87 -12.24 7.60
C LEU A 65 -28.80 -12.66 8.74
N LYS A 66 -28.64 -12.07 9.93
CA LYS A 66 -29.54 -12.31 11.08
C LYS A 66 -30.99 -11.90 10.78
N ILE A 67 -31.20 -10.81 10.05
CA ILE A 67 -32.53 -10.38 9.63
C ILE A 67 -33.12 -11.33 8.58
N ALA A 68 -32.30 -11.77 7.62
CA ALA A 68 -32.74 -12.63 6.51
C ALA A 68 -33.07 -14.07 6.95
N GLN A 69 -32.29 -14.64 7.88
CA GLN A 69 -32.46 -16.03 8.34
C GLN A 69 -33.39 -16.17 9.55
N GLY A 70 -33.75 -15.06 10.21
CA GLY A 70 -34.61 -15.10 11.39
C GLY A 70 -33.93 -15.73 12.61
N THR A 71 -34.70 -16.48 13.41
CA THR A 71 -34.23 -17.15 14.65
C THR A 71 -33.82 -18.61 14.43
N GLU A 72 -34.00 -19.14 13.22
CA GLU A 72 -33.61 -20.51 12.89
C GLU A 72 -32.10 -20.58 12.72
N ASP A 73 -31.49 -21.70 13.15
CA ASP A 73 -30.05 -21.86 13.24
C ASP A 73 -29.38 -21.45 11.91
N PRO A 74 -28.47 -20.45 11.93
CA PRO A 74 -27.77 -20.04 10.74
C PRO A 74 -26.80 -21.16 10.40
N SER A 75 -27.21 -22.13 9.59
CA SER A 75 -26.28 -22.98 8.88
C SER A 75 -25.57 -22.09 7.87
N THR A 76 -24.58 -21.32 8.33
CA THR A 76 -23.73 -20.48 7.50
C THR A 76 -23.09 -21.37 6.46
N GLY A 77 -23.61 -21.30 5.24
CA GLY A 77 -23.06 -22.06 4.13
C GLY A 77 -21.65 -21.59 3.85
N ILE A 78 -20.84 -22.44 3.20
CA ILE A 78 -19.49 -22.06 2.73
C ILE A 78 -19.54 -20.78 1.88
N ARG A 79 -20.68 -20.50 1.22
CA ARG A 79 -20.94 -19.28 0.43
C ARG A 79 -20.99 -18.00 1.29
N ASP A 80 -21.52 -18.08 2.51
CA ASP A 80 -21.61 -16.93 3.43
C ASP A 80 -20.26 -16.62 4.09
N LEU A 81 -19.36 -17.60 4.16
CA LEU A 81 -18.01 -17.45 4.71
C LEU A 81 -17.07 -16.70 3.76
N LEU A 82 -17.29 -16.82 2.45
CA LEU A 82 -16.44 -16.23 1.42
C LEU A 82 -16.19 -14.71 1.58
N PRO A 83 -17.22 -13.85 1.80
CA PRO A 83 -16.98 -12.42 2.03
C PRO A 83 -16.12 -12.15 3.28
N PHE A 84 -16.30 -12.91 4.36
CA PHE A 84 -15.49 -12.77 5.56
C PHE A 84 -14.02 -13.17 5.34
N LEU A 85 -13.76 -14.20 4.53
CA LEU A 85 -12.39 -14.59 4.17
C LEU A 85 -11.71 -13.51 3.34
N LEU A 86 -12.41 -12.94 2.36
CA LEU A 86 -11.90 -11.85 1.53
C LEU A 86 -11.63 -10.59 2.37
N TRP A 87 -12.53 -10.23 3.27
CA TRP A 87 -12.33 -9.11 4.20
C TRP A 87 -11.21 -9.38 5.21
N SER A 88 -11.03 -10.61 5.70
CA SER A 88 -9.88 -10.97 6.53
C SER A 88 -8.56 -10.79 5.78
N LEU A 89 -8.47 -11.24 4.52
CA LEU A 89 -7.29 -11.01 3.67
C LEU A 89 -7.04 -9.51 3.45
N SER A 90 -8.10 -8.73 3.24
CA SER A 90 -8.02 -7.27 3.12
C SER A 90 -7.43 -6.64 4.38
N LEU A 91 -7.92 -7.03 5.56
CA LEU A 91 -7.42 -6.53 6.85
C LEU A 91 -5.95 -6.87 7.07
N VAL A 92 -5.54 -8.12 6.81
CA VAL A 92 -4.13 -8.53 6.92
C VAL A 92 -3.25 -7.68 6.00
N SER A 93 -3.69 -7.45 4.76
CA SER A 93 -2.95 -6.62 3.81
C SER A 93 -2.85 -5.16 4.28
N CYS A 94 -3.91 -4.61 4.88
CA CYS A 94 -3.90 -3.25 5.43
C CYS A 94 -3.01 -3.14 6.68
N LEU A 95 -3.02 -4.14 7.56
CA LEU A 95 -2.15 -4.18 8.73
C LEU A 95 -0.67 -4.21 8.34
N LEU A 96 -0.33 -4.90 7.25
CA LEU A 96 1.01 -4.90 6.69
C LEU A 96 1.46 -3.50 6.19
N VAL A 97 0.53 -2.64 5.77
CA VAL A 97 0.84 -1.25 5.38
C VAL A 97 1.22 -0.39 6.58
N VAL A 98 0.53 -0.59 7.71
CA VAL A 98 0.71 0.17 8.95
C VAL A 98 1.91 -0.34 9.76
N ALA A 99 2.31 -1.60 9.58
CA ALA A 99 3.42 -2.18 10.31
C ALA A 99 4.74 -1.41 10.07
N PRO A 100 5.44 -0.97 11.14
CA PRO A 100 6.72 -0.29 11.00
C PRO A 100 7.76 -1.28 10.46
N ARG A 101 8.34 -0.96 9.31
CA ARG A 101 9.35 -1.81 8.68
C ARG A 101 10.74 -1.23 8.89
N THR A 102 11.65 -2.05 9.40
CA THR A 102 13.06 -1.67 9.58
C THR A 102 13.76 -1.61 8.23
N TYR A 103 14.29 -0.43 7.90
CA TYR A 103 15.13 -0.24 6.70
C TYR A 103 16.56 -0.69 7.02
N GLN A 104 17.06 -1.71 6.34
CA GLN A 104 18.48 -2.04 6.41
C GLN A 104 19.27 -1.01 5.60
N THR A 105 19.61 0.12 6.23
CA THR A 105 20.50 1.13 5.66
C THR A 105 21.96 0.70 5.79
N GLY A 106 22.33 -0.40 5.12
CA GLY A 106 23.65 -1.02 5.22
C GLY A 106 24.81 -0.22 4.61
N ARG A 107 24.53 0.88 3.88
CA ARG A 107 25.56 1.72 3.25
C ARG A 107 25.29 3.19 3.57
N ARG A 108 26.29 3.91 4.10
CA ARG A 108 26.25 5.36 4.39
C ARG A 108 26.25 6.24 3.12
N GLN A 109 25.62 5.78 2.04
CA GLN A 109 25.55 6.51 0.77
C GLN A 109 24.14 7.09 0.59
N PRO A 110 23.99 8.39 0.31
CA PRO A 110 22.68 9.05 0.23
C PRO A 110 21.77 8.48 -0.86
N SER A 111 22.33 7.94 -1.95
CA SER A 111 21.57 7.25 -3.00
C SER A 111 20.82 6.01 -2.49
N SER A 112 21.43 5.25 -1.58
CA SER A 112 20.82 4.04 -1.01
C SER A 112 19.59 4.33 -0.15
N TRP A 113 19.53 5.50 0.48
CA TRP A 113 18.38 5.95 1.29
C TRP A 113 17.19 6.28 0.40
N LYS A 114 17.43 6.95 -0.74
CA LYS A 114 16.39 7.26 -1.72
C LYS A 114 15.75 5.98 -2.26
N THR A 115 16.57 5.00 -2.65
CA THR A 115 16.07 3.70 -3.15
C THR A 115 15.27 2.97 -2.08
N ALA A 116 15.76 2.94 -0.82
CA ALA A 116 15.06 2.29 0.28
C ALA A 116 13.65 2.89 0.52
N VAL A 117 13.53 4.22 0.52
CA VAL A 117 12.23 4.91 0.69
C VAL A 117 11.28 4.62 -0.48
N ILE A 118 11.78 4.63 -1.72
CA ILE A 118 10.95 4.35 -2.91
C ILE A 118 10.44 2.92 -2.88
N SER A 119 11.31 1.93 -2.61
CA SER A 119 10.91 0.53 -2.52
C SER A 119 9.92 0.29 -1.39
N ALA A 120 10.09 0.96 -0.24
CA ALA A 120 9.15 0.89 0.87
C ALA A 120 7.76 1.41 0.49
N ARG A 121 7.72 2.58 -0.15
CA ARG A 121 6.48 3.19 -0.63
C ARG A 121 5.79 2.29 -1.65
N GLN A 122 6.52 1.76 -2.63
CA GLN A 122 5.96 0.86 -3.63
C GLN A 122 5.38 -0.37 -2.97
N TRP A 123 6.11 -1.03 -2.06
CA TRP A 123 5.59 -2.20 -1.36
C TRP A 123 4.31 -1.88 -0.56
N LYS A 124 4.28 -0.80 0.22
CA LYS A 124 3.08 -0.36 0.94
C LYS A 124 1.92 -0.09 -0.01
N PHE A 125 2.17 0.55 -1.16
CA PHE A 125 1.15 0.81 -2.17
C PHE A 125 0.59 -0.49 -2.78
N HIS A 126 1.43 -1.48 -3.07
CA HIS A 126 0.99 -2.79 -3.56
C HIS A 126 0.13 -3.52 -2.50
N CYS A 127 0.56 -3.54 -1.24
CA CYS A 127 -0.24 -4.11 -0.14
C CYS A 127 -1.59 -3.39 0.02
N LEU A 128 -1.62 -2.06 -0.08
CA LEU A 128 -2.86 -1.30 -0.01
C LEU A 128 -3.79 -1.62 -1.19
N THR A 129 -3.23 -1.73 -2.40
CA THR A 129 -3.98 -2.05 -3.62
C THR A 129 -4.57 -3.47 -3.54
N CYS A 130 -3.78 -4.45 -3.12
CA CYS A 130 -4.27 -5.80 -2.85
C CYS A 130 -5.39 -5.80 -1.79
N GLY A 131 -5.22 -5.06 -0.70
CA GLY A 131 -6.23 -4.93 0.34
C GLY A 131 -7.54 -4.36 -0.18
N MET A 132 -7.47 -3.31 -1.01
CA MET A 132 -8.62 -2.69 -1.65
C MET A 132 -9.34 -3.67 -2.61
N ILE A 133 -8.58 -4.41 -3.42
CA ILE A 133 -9.15 -5.43 -4.34
C ILE A 133 -9.91 -6.49 -3.55
N PHE A 134 -9.32 -7.04 -2.49
CA PHE A 134 -9.99 -8.02 -1.64
C PHE A 134 -11.23 -7.47 -0.95
N PHE A 135 -11.20 -6.20 -0.52
CA PHE A 135 -12.35 -5.53 0.06
C PHE A 135 -13.53 -5.44 -0.92
N ILE A 136 -13.26 -4.99 -2.15
CA ILE A 136 -14.26 -4.87 -3.22
C ILE A 136 -14.82 -6.26 -3.60
N LEU A 137 -13.95 -7.25 -3.77
CA LEU A 137 -14.38 -8.64 -4.04
C LEU A 137 -15.24 -9.18 -2.89
N GLY A 138 -14.93 -8.84 -1.64
CA GLY A 138 -15.74 -9.20 -0.48
C GLY A 138 -17.15 -8.60 -0.55
N ILE A 139 -17.28 -7.33 -0.93
CA ILE A 139 -18.58 -6.68 -1.15
C ILE A 139 -19.36 -7.37 -2.28
N LEU A 140 -18.71 -7.65 -3.42
CA LEU A 140 -19.36 -8.32 -4.54
C LEU A 140 -19.81 -9.74 -4.17
N SER A 141 -18.99 -10.47 -3.42
CA SER A 141 -19.33 -11.79 -2.89
C SER A 141 -20.51 -11.74 -1.92
N ALA A 142 -20.54 -10.74 -1.03
CA ALA A 142 -21.63 -10.55 -0.08
C ALA A 142 -22.94 -10.15 -0.79
N ALA A 143 -22.87 -9.28 -1.79
CA ALA A 143 -24.04 -8.93 -2.60
C ALA A 143 -24.56 -10.16 -3.35
N GLY A 144 -23.65 -10.96 -3.92
CA GLY A 144 -23.98 -12.19 -4.63
C GLY A 144 -24.50 -13.31 -3.75
N SER A 145 -24.37 -13.28 -2.41
CA SER A 145 -24.96 -14.33 -1.55
C SER A 145 -26.45 -14.13 -1.30
N PHE A 146 -26.99 -12.93 -1.55
CA PHE A 146 -28.43 -12.63 -1.43
C PHE A 146 -29.26 -12.94 -2.69
N PHE A 147 -28.58 -13.25 -3.82
CA PHE A 147 -29.20 -13.66 -5.08
C PHE A 147 -28.96 -15.15 -5.35
#